data_AF-A0AAX6H269-F1
#
_entry.id   AF-A0AAX6H269-F1
#
_cell.length_a   1.000
_cell.length_b   1.000
_cell.length_c   1.000
_cell.angle_alpha   90.00
_cell.angle_beta   90.00
_cell.angle_gamma   90.00
#
_symmetry.space_group_name_H-M   'P 1'
#
loop_
_entity.id
_entity.type
_entity.pdbx_description
1 polymer ?
#
loop_
_entity_poly.entity_id
_entity_poly.type
_entity_poly.pdbx_seq_one_letter_code
_entity_poly.pdbx_strand_id
1 'polypeptide(L)'
;MVDEATEYIRRCMGAGPDDALIFCGSGTTAAVKRLQEVMGIAVPSTARGRLVGTLRDEERWVVFLGPHEHHSNLLSWRQSTAEVVEIGMDRDGLVDVEALTLELDSPKYARRPMLGSFSACSNVTGIVTDTRALARLLHRHGAFACFDFAASAPYVEIDMRSGEIEGYDAVFLSPHKFVGGPGTPGILMMNRSLYHLGSAPPSTCGGGTVGYVNGITEQDTIYYTDIEEREDAGTPPIIQKVRAALAFWLKEYVGYDLIDRRETRNIETALERLLPNPNIWVLGNLHVKRLPVLSFLVFPPDQSENSPSNANTTSSGDDDDDRIGWKRRSGKPLNARFVAKLLSDLFGIQARGGCNCAGPYGHRLLGVDDTLSVAIRSLVQKGYQGLKPGWTRISFAYYMSKEEVDFILASVEFVAAYGHRFLPLYHFDWITGDWTCKDRAFADPPVSTTAFGSTTRFSNKFHRGGLKKVKKQGSTHKAGSQMREQGSSRRLASYLEAARRIALSLPDSRHQMMSSSVPEEIKESMVLFRL
;
A
#
# COMPACT_ATOMS: atom_id res chain seq x y z
N MET A 1 18.95 -21.44 -17.13
CA MET A 1 18.79 -20.65 -15.89
C MET A 1 17.91 -19.41 -16.08
N VAL A 2 18.21 -18.47 -16.98
CA VAL A 2 17.32 -17.30 -17.20
C VAL A 2 16.03 -17.73 -17.87
N ASP A 3 16.09 -18.53 -18.93
CA ASP A 3 14.89 -19.01 -19.63
C ASP A 3 14.03 -19.89 -18.73
N GLU A 4 14.65 -20.76 -17.94
CA GLU A 4 13.96 -21.55 -16.90
C GLU A 4 13.29 -20.65 -15.85
N ALA A 5 13.92 -19.55 -15.44
CA ALA A 5 13.34 -18.59 -14.51
C ALA A 5 12.15 -17.85 -15.13
N THR A 6 12.26 -17.45 -16.40
CA THR A 6 11.17 -16.82 -17.16
C THR A 6 9.99 -17.79 -17.30
N GLU A 7 10.23 -19.01 -17.75
CA GLU A 7 9.19 -20.04 -17.93
C GLU A 7 8.51 -20.40 -16.60
N TYR A 8 9.29 -20.48 -15.53
CA TYR A 8 8.73 -20.71 -14.20
C TYR A 8 7.77 -19.60 -13.76
N ILE A 9 8.12 -18.34 -14.01
CA ILE A 9 7.23 -17.20 -13.72
C ILE A 9 5.99 -17.24 -14.62
N ARG A 10 6.13 -17.54 -15.92
CA ARG A 10 4.99 -17.70 -16.84
C ARG A 10 3.96 -18.69 -16.29
N ARG A 11 4.43 -19.89 -15.93
CA ARG A 11 3.60 -20.95 -15.36
C ARG A 11 2.90 -20.48 -14.08
N CYS A 12 3.64 -19.84 -13.17
CA CYS A 12 3.08 -19.34 -11.90
C CYS A 12 2.04 -18.21 -12.06
N MET A 13 2.00 -17.56 -13.22
CA MET A 13 1.02 -16.52 -13.55
C MET A 13 -0.12 -17.06 -14.44
N GLY A 14 -0.14 -18.36 -14.75
CA GLY A 14 -1.13 -18.96 -15.65
C GLY A 14 -1.08 -18.43 -17.07
N ALA A 15 0.11 -18.03 -17.55
CA ALA A 15 0.27 -17.46 -18.89
C ALA A 15 0.05 -18.52 -19.99
N GLY A 16 -0.76 -18.16 -20.98
CA GLY A 16 -0.99 -18.95 -22.18
C GLY A 16 0.00 -18.64 -23.32
N PRO A 17 -0.21 -19.23 -24.50
CA PRO A 17 0.62 -18.98 -25.70
C PRO A 17 0.44 -17.57 -26.27
N ASP A 18 -0.73 -16.96 -26.03
CA ASP A 18 -1.06 -15.60 -26.49
C ASP A 18 -0.61 -14.51 -25.51
N ASP A 19 0.14 -14.88 -24.47
CA ASP A 19 0.67 -13.96 -23.47
C ASP A 19 2.16 -13.66 -23.71
N ALA A 20 2.56 -12.47 -23.29
CA ALA A 20 3.94 -12.01 -23.26
C ALA A 20 4.34 -11.58 -21.84
N LEU A 21 5.47 -12.09 -21.37
CA LEU A 21 6.11 -11.73 -20.11
C LEU A 21 7.25 -10.73 -20.35
N ILE A 22 7.10 -9.51 -19.83
CA ILE A 22 8.10 -8.46 -19.91
C ILE A 22 8.63 -8.15 -18.52
N PHE A 23 9.96 -8.20 -18.38
CA PHE A 23 10.65 -7.73 -17.18
C PHE A 23 10.96 -6.25 -17.33
N CYS A 24 10.35 -5.45 -16.47
CA CYS A 24 10.42 -4.00 -16.55
C CYS A 24 11.48 -3.44 -15.58
N GLY A 25 11.56 -2.11 -15.52
CA GLY A 25 12.35 -1.41 -14.50
C GLY A 25 11.82 -1.62 -13.07
N SER A 26 11.87 -0.59 -12.23
CA SER A 26 11.55 -0.74 -10.81
C SER A 26 10.05 -0.91 -10.53
N GLY A 27 9.64 -2.17 -10.31
CA GLY A 27 8.31 -2.53 -9.80
C GLY A 27 7.15 -2.23 -10.77
N THR A 28 5.95 -2.23 -10.22
CA THR A 28 4.69 -2.06 -10.96
C THR A 28 4.64 -0.73 -11.70
N THR A 29 5.23 0.35 -11.15
CA THR A 29 5.30 1.64 -11.83
C THR A 29 5.96 1.53 -13.20
N ALA A 30 7.03 0.76 -13.32
CA ALA A 30 7.69 0.53 -14.60
C ALA A 30 6.87 -0.41 -15.51
N ALA A 31 6.14 -1.36 -14.94
CA ALA A 31 5.27 -2.27 -15.70
C ALA A 31 4.07 -1.55 -16.33
N VAL A 32 3.37 -0.69 -15.58
CA VAL A 32 2.26 0.13 -16.11
C VAL A 32 2.77 1.08 -17.20
N LYS A 33 3.94 1.69 -16.98
CA LYS A 33 4.57 2.54 -17.99
C LYS A 33 4.94 1.75 -19.25
N ARG A 34 5.53 0.56 -19.10
CA ARG A 34 5.86 -0.31 -20.23
C ARG A 34 4.62 -0.71 -21.02
N LEU A 35 3.52 -1.04 -20.35
CA LEU A 35 2.24 -1.31 -20.99
C LEU A 35 1.79 -0.14 -21.88
N GLN A 36 1.85 1.10 -21.37
CA GLN A 36 1.53 2.29 -22.17
C GLN A 36 2.46 2.48 -23.38
N GLU A 37 3.74 2.14 -23.23
CA GLU A 37 4.72 2.25 -24.31
C GLU A 37 4.42 1.25 -25.42
N VAL A 38 4.18 -0.02 -25.09
CA VAL A 38 3.86 -1.05 -26.09
C VAL A 38 2.47 -0.88 -26.71
N MET A 39 1.54 -0.24 -26.00
CA MET A 39 0.24 0.19 -26.55
C MET A 39 0.34 1.43 -27.44
N GLY A 40 1.49 2.13 -27.48
CA GLY A 40 1.67 3.35 -28.27
C GLY A 40 0.98 4.61 -27.71
N ILE A 41 0.62 4.61 -26.42
CA ILE A 41 -0.09 5.73 -25.75
C ILE A 41 0.79 6.47 -24.74
N ALA A 42 2.02 6.01 -24.53
CA ALA A 42 3.04 6.73 -23.79
C ALA A 42 3.52 7.96 -24.57
N VAL A 43 3.60 9.10 -23.88
CA VAL A 43 4.10 10.35 -24.47
C VAL A 43 4.97 11.10 -23.45
N PRO A 44 6.01 11.84 -23.88
CA PRO A 44 6.69 12.79 -23.02
C PRO A 44 5.71 13.84 -22.48
N SER A 45 5.82 14.18 -21.20
CA SER A 45 4.90 15.12 -20.52
C SER A 45 4.84 16.49 -21.21
N THR A 46 5.95 16.95 -21.78
CA THR A 46 6.05 18.22 -22.52
C THR A 46 5.32 18.22 -23.87
N ALA A 47 5.08 17.05 -24.47
CA ALA A 47 4.43 16.90 -25.77
C ALA A 47 2.96 16.46 -25.66
N ARG A 48 2.52 15.99 -24.48
CA ARG A 48 1.19 15.41 -24.24
C ARG A 48 0.05 16.29 -24.75
N GLY A 49 0.03 17.57 -24.38
CA GLY A 49 -1.05 18.49 -24.78
C GLY A 49 -1.18 18.65 -26.29
N ARG A 50 -0.04 18.73 -27.00
CA ARG A 50 -0.01 18.82 -28.47
C ARG A 50 -0.52 17.53 -29.11
N LEU A 51 -0.05 16.37 -28.65
CA LEU A 51 -0.42 15.08 -29.24
C LEU A 51 -1.91 14.77 -29.00
N VAL A 52 -2.40 14.96 -27.78
CA VAL A 52 -3.82 14.76 -27.47
C VAL A 52 -4.71 15.68 -28.31
N GLY A 53 -4.28 16.93 -28.57
CA GLY A 53 -5.01 17.85 -29.44
C GLY A 53 -5.03 17.49 -30.93
N THR A 54 -4.20 16.53 -31.37
CA THR A 54 -4.15 16.06 -32.76
C THR A 54 -4.81 14.70 -32.99
N LEU A 55 -5.04 13.92 -31.92
CA LEU A 55 -5.68 12.62 -32.02
C LEU A 55 -7.17 12.78 -32.30
N ARG A 56 -7.72 11.93 -33.17
CA ARG A 56 -9.16 11.75 -33.28
C ARG A 56 -9.68 11.00 -32.05
N ASP A 57 -10.95 11.19 -31.72
CA ASP A 57 -11.54 10.52 -30.57
C ASP A 57 -11.42 8.99 -30.67
N GLU A 58 -11.61 8.42 -31.87
CA GLU A 58 -11.50 6.98 -32.14
C GLU A 58 -10.09 6.41 -31.93
N GLU A 59 -9.06 7.25 -32.02
CA GLU A 59 -7.66 6.87 -31.78
C GLU A 59 -7.30 6.96 -30.29
N ARG A 60 -8.12 7.65 -29.50
CA ARG A 60 -7.83 7.94 -28.11
C ARG A 60 -8.45 6.89 -27.21
N TRP A 61 -7.59 6.08 -26.61
CA TRP A 61 -7.98 5.09 -25.59
C TRP A 61 -8.79 5.71 -24.45
N VAL A 62 -9.74 4.92 -23.93
CA VAL A 62 -10.49 5.22 -22.70
C VAL A 62 -10.02 4.24 -21.64
N VAL A 63 -9.58 4.75 -20.50
CA VAL A 63 -9.07 3.96 -19.39
C VAL A 63 -9.94 4.18 -18.16
N PHE A 64 -10.65 3.14 -17.74
CA PHE A 64 -11.46 3.13 -16.53
C PHE A 64 -10.62 2.72 -15.32
N LEU A 65 -10.61 3.52 -14.27
CA LEU A 65 -9.84 3.28 -13.05
C LEU A 65 -10.76 3.09 -11.86
N GLY A 66 -10.35 2.23 -10.92
CA GLY A 66 -11.07 2.04 -9.67
C GLY A 66 -10.86 3.17 -8.65
N PRO A 67 -11.58 3.11 -7.53
CA PRO A 67 -11.42 4.05 -6.43
C PRO A 67 -10.20 3.74 -5.53
N HIS A 68 -9.66 2.52 -5.59
CA HIS A 68 -8.61 2.05 -4.68
C HIS A 68 -7.18 2.18 -5.24
N GLU A 69 -7.02 2.87 -6.37
CA GLU A 69 -5.77 2.87 -7.11
C GLU A 69 -4.60 3.48 -6.35
N HIS A 70 -3.47 2.77 -6.40
CA HIS A 70 -2.18 3.35 -6.06
C HIS A 70 -1.78 4.39 -7.11
N HIS A 71 -1.00 5.40 -6.72
CA HIS A 71 -0.57 6.47 -7.62
C HIS A 71 0.11 5.98 -8.91
N SER A 72 0.79 4.83 -8.88
CA SER A 72 1.37 4.20 -10.08
C SER A 72 0.30 3.82 -11.11
N ASN A 73 -0.87 3.38 -10.66
CA ASN A 73 -2.00 3.01 -11.52
C ASN A 73 -3.04 4.13 -11.69
N LEU A 74 -2.72 5.36 -11.24
CA LEU A 74 -3.58 6.53 -11.44
C LEU A 74 -2.85 7.62 -12.23
N LEU A 75 -1.73 8.09 -11.69
CA LEU A 75 -0.98 9.20 -12.29
C LEU A 75 -0.37 8.80 -13.63
N SER A 76 0.04 7.53 -13.76
CA SER A 76 0.61 7.02 -15.02
C SER A 76 -0.39 7.16 -16.17
N TRP A 77 -1.63 6.66 -16.00
CA TRP A 77 -2.68 6.79 -17.02
C TRP A 77 -3.09 8.24 -17.27
N ARG A 78 -3.20 9.07 -16.22
CA ARG A 78 -3.50 10.51 -16.36
C ARG A 78 -2.44 11.25 -17.20
N GLN A 79 -1.20 10.75 -17.26
CA GLN A 79 -0.11 11.34 -18.04
C GLN A 79 0.11 10.65 -19.40
N SER A 80 -0.68 9.65 -19.75
CA SER A 80 -0.73 9.07 -21.11
C SER A 80 -1.59 9.93 -22.06
N THR A 81 -1.69 9.52 -23.33
CA THR A 81 -2.64 10.13 -24.28
C THR A 81 -4.09 9.73 -24.05
N ALA A 82 -4.36 8.71 -23.23
CA ALA A 82 -5.70 8.22 -22.96
C ALA A 82 -6.61 9.28 -22.31
N GLU A 83 -7.92 9.07 -22.44
CA GLU A 83 -8.92 9.66 -21.56
C GLU A 83 -9.11 8.75 -20.35
N VAL A 84 -8.99 9.32 -19.15
CA VAL A 84 -9.13 8.57 -17.89
C VAL A 84 -10.50 8.85 -17.30
N VAL A 85 -11.23 7.78 -16.97
CA VAL A 85 -12.52 7.81 -16.29
C VAL A 85 -12.34 7.15 -14.93
N GLU A 86 -12.49 7.91 -13.84
CA GLU A 86 -12.33 7.40 -12.48
C GLU A 86 -13.68 6.98 -11.92
N ILE A 87 -13.83 5.68 -11.67
CA ILE A 87 -15.04 5.09 -11.08
C ILE A 87 -14.99 5.27 -9.56
N GLY A 88 -16.10 5.72 -9.01
CA GLY A 88 -16.27 5.95 -7.58
C GLY A 88 -16.39 4.67 -6.76
N MET A 89 -16.72 4.87 -5.49
CA MET A 89 -17.12 3.77 -4.60
C MET A 89 -18.63 3.74 -4.45
N ASP A 90 -19.16 2.53 -4.28
CA ASP A 90 -20.52 2.34 -3.81
C ASP A 90 -20.66 2.65 -2.31
N ARG A 91 -21.85 2.40 -1.76
CA ARG A 91 -22.16 2.63 -0.33
C ARG A 91 -21.35 1.74 0.61
N ASP A 92 -20.86 0.61 0.12
CA ASP A 92 -20.05 -0.34 0.86
C ASP A 92 -18.54 -0.05 0.73
N GLY A 93 -18.15 1.02 0.02
CA GLY A 93 -16.75 1.37 -0.19
C GLY A 93 -16.03 0.47 -1.21
N LEU A 94 -16.78 -0.32 -1.98
CA LEU A 94 -16.29 -1.16 -3.07
C LEU A 94 -16.34 -0.40 -4.40
N VAL A 95 -15.83 -0.99 -5.48
CA VAL A 95 -15.94 -0.39 -6.82
C VAL A 95 -17.42 -0.23 -7.17
N ASP A 96 -17.83 0.97 -7.58
CA ASP A 96 -19.21 1.21 -8.05
C ASP A 96 -19.41 0.55 -9.43
N VAL A 97 -19.89 -0.69 -9.41
CA VAL A 97 -20.10 -1.52 -10.61
C VAL A 97 -21.22 -0.94 -11.49
N GLU A 98 -22.22 -0.31 -10.91
CA GLU A 98 -23.31 0.32 -11.66
C GLU A 98 -22.81 1.55 -12.41
N ALA A 99 -22.04 2.41 -11.75
CA ALA A 99 -21.39 3.56 -12.39
C ALA A 99 -20.41 3.12 -13.48
N LEU A 100 -19.61 2.07 -13.25
CA LEU A 100 -18.74 1.51 -14.28
C LEU A 100 -19.54 1.01 -15.49
N THR A 101 -20.66 0.31 -15.27
CA THR A 101 -21.51 -0.19 -16.36
C THR A 101 -22.07 0.97 -17.19
N LEU A 102 -22.55 2.04 -16.53
CA LEU A 102 -23.07 3.23 -17.21
C LEU A 102 -22.00 3.91 -18.07
N GLU A 103 -20.77 4.03 -17.57
CA GLU A 103 -19.67 4.62 -18.31
C GLU A 103 -19.23 3.74 -19.48
N LEU A 104 -19.20 2.41 -19.32
CA LEU A 104 -18.89 1.46 -20.39
C LEU A 104 -19.92 1.50 -21.52
N ASP A 105 -21.20 1.69 -21.21
CA ASP A 105 -22.29 1.81 -22.19
C ASP A 105 -22.42 3.20 -22.81
N SER A 106 -21.62 4.16 -22.37
CA SER A 106 -21.71 5.54 -22.84
C SER A 106 -21.48 5.62 -24.36
N PRO A 107 -22.40 6.21 -25.15
CA PRO A 107 -22.22 6.40 -26.59
C PRO A 107 -20.98 7.23 -26.95
N LYS A 108 -20.46 7.99 -25.99
CA LYS A 108 -19.21 8.75 -26.08
C LYS A 108 -18.00 7.85 -26.39
N TYR A 109 -18.04 6.59 -25.96
CA TYR A 109 -16.89 5.66 -26.02
C TYR A 109 -17.08 4.51 -27.01
N ALA A 110 -18.26 4.34 -27.61
CA ALA A 110 -18.63 3.18 -28.43
C ALA A 110 -17.70 2.86 -29.63
N ARG A 111 -16.91 3.82 -30.12
CA ARG A 111 -15.96 3.62 -31.25
C ARG A 111 -14.49 3.81 -30.84
N ARG A 112 -14.20 3.74 -29.55
CA ARG A 112 -12.88 3.99 -28.99
C ARG A 112 -12.36 2.70 -28.36
N PRO A 113 -11.04 2.44 -28.40
CA PRO A 113 -10.48 1.31 -27.67
C PRO A 113 -10.59 1.58 -26.16
N MET A 114 -11.06 0.58 -25.42
CA MET A 114 -11.38 0.69 -24.00
C MET A 114 -10.56 -0.30 -23.17
N LEU A 115 -10.17 0.11 -21.98
CA LEU A 115 -9.44 -0.72 -21.02
C LEU A 115 -9.86 -0.35 -19.59
N GLY A 116 -10.08 -1.34 -18.75
CA GLY A 116 -10.17 -1.20 -17.31
C GLY A 116 -8.82 -1.47 -16.66
N SER A 117 -8.38 -0.61 -15.74
CA SER A 117 -7.16 -0.80 -14.96
C SER A 117 -7.46 -0.67 -13.47
N PHE A 118 -7.64 -1.80 -12.79
CA PHE A 118 -8.12 -1.85 -11.42
C PHE A 118 -7.12 -2.49 -10.46
N SER A 119 -7.03 -1.99 -9.23
CA SER A 119 -6.27 -2.66 -8.20
C SER A 119 -6.94 -3.96 -7.79
N ALA A 120 -6.20 -5.08 -7.81
CA ALA A 120 -6.68 -6.37 -7.34
C ALA A 120 -6.84 -6.40 -5.81
N CYS A 121 -6.13 -5.53 -5.10
CA CYS A 121 -6.25 -5.35 -3.67
C CYS A 121 -5.78 -3.97 -3.25
N SER A 122 -6.59 -3.27 -2.45
CA SER A 122 -6.21 -1.98 -1.90
C SER A 122 -4.93 -2.09 -1.05
N ASN A 123 -3.91 -1.29 -1.35
CA ASN A 123 -2.71 -1.19 -0.52
C ASN A 123 -2.97 -0.41 0.80
N VAL A 124 -4.13 0.22 0.92
CA VAL A 124 -4.55 0.98 2.10
C VAL A 124 -5.34 0.08 3.04
N THR A 125 -6.43 -0.48 2.55
CA THR A 125 -7.39 -1.21 3.37
C THR A 125 -7.24 -2.72 3.26
N GLY A 126 -6.46 -3.22 2.30
CA GLY A 126 -6.39 -4.65 2.04
C GLY A 126 -7.65 -5.24 1.41
N ILE A 127 -8.71 -4.45 1.18
CA ILE A 127 -9.94 -4.91 0.50
C ILE A 127 -9.55 -5.55 -0.83
N VAL A 128 -10.00 -6.79 -1.03
CA VAL A 128 -9.78 -7.55 -2.25
C VAL A 128 -10.88 -7.23 -3.24
N THR A 129 -10.49 -6.86 -4.45
CA THR A 129 -11.41 -6.61 -5.56
C THR A 129 -11.79 -7.94 -6.21
N ASP A 130 -13.06 -8.13 -6.59
CA ASP A 130 -13.47 -9.25 -7.44
C ASP A 130 -13.02 -9.00 -8.88
N THR A 131 -11.75 -9.30 -9.14
CA THR A 131 -11.11 -9.07 -10.44
C THR A 131 -11.75 -9.89 -11.55
N ARG A 132 -12.29 -11.08 -11.25
CA ARG A 132 -12.94 -11.94 -12.23
C ARG A 132 -14.30 -11.39 -12.63
N ALA A 133 -15.08 -10.88 -11.68
CA ALA A 133 -16.34 -10.20 -11.99
C ALA A 133 -16.11 -8.93 -12.82
N LEU A 134 -15.10 -8.12 -12.48
CA LEU A 134 -14.76 -6.93 -13.26
C LEU A 134 -14.26 -7.28 -14.67
N ALA A 135 -13.42 -8.30 -14.82
CA ALA A 135 -13.00 -8.77 -16.15
C ALA A 135 -14.19 -9.16 -17.02
N ARG A 136 -15.11 -9.95 -16.46
CA ARG A 136 -16.36 -10.34 -17.13
C ARG A 136 -17.19 -9.14 -17.57
N LEU A 137 -17.30 -8.13 -16.72
CA LEU A 137 -17.99 -6.89 -17.06
C LEU A 137 -17.27 -6.17 -18.21
N LEU A 138 -15.98 -5.87 -18.06
CA LEU A 138 -15.20 -5.15 -19.08
C LEU A 138 -15.28 -5.82 -20.45
N HIS A 139 -15.07 -7.14 -20.51
CA HIS A 139 -15.12 -7.89 -21.77
C HIS A 139 -16.50 -7.91 -22.42
N ARG A 140 -17.60 -7.94 -21.64
CA ARG A 140 -18.97 -7.84 -22.19
C ARG A 140 -19.21 -6.54 -22.95
N HIS A 141 -18.50 -5.48 -22.58
CA HIS A 141 -18.57 -4.17 -23.22
C HIS A 141 -17.39 -3.93 -24.18
N GLY A 142 -16.61 -4.96 -24.51
CA GLY A 142 -15.49 -4.87 -25.46
C GLY A 142 -14.25 -4.12 -24.94
N ALA A 143 -14.12 -3.97 -23.63
CA ALA A 143 -12.95 -3.36 -22.98
C ALA A 143 -11.98 -4.44 -22.49
N PHE A 144 -10.67 -4.14 -22.55
CA PHE A 144 -9.63 -5.01 -21.97
C PHE A 144 -9.63 -4.94 -20.43
N ALA A 145 -9.27 -6.03 -19.76
CA ALA A 145 -9.22 -6.16 -18.31
C ALA A 145 -7.80 -6.23 -17.77
N CYS A 146 -7.31 -5.14 -17.18
CA CYS A 146 -5.96 -5.04 -16.62
C CYS A 146 -5.99 -4.82 -15.11
N PHE A 147 -5.06 -5.46 -14.38
CA PHE A 147 -5.08 -5.47 -12.92
C PHE A 147 -3.72 -5.16 -12.26
N ASP A 148 -3.74 -4.26 -11.27
CA ASP A 148 -2.63 -4.01 -10.35
C ASP A 148 -2.61 -5.07 -9.24
N PHE A 149 -1.73 -6.05 -9.38
CA PHE A 149 -1.50 -7.08 -8.38
C PHE A 149 -0.39 -6.71 -7.39
N ALA A 150 0.15 -5.49 -7.39
CA ALA A 150 1.29 -5.15 -6.55
C ALA A 150 1.03 -5.39 -5.06
N ALA A 151 -0.19 -5.19 -4.55
CA ALA A 151 -0.48 -5.43 -3.14
C ALA A 151 -0.77 -6.90 -2.81
N SER A 152 -1.35 -7.65 -3.74
CA SER A 152 -1.87 -9.00 -3.52
C SER A 152 -0.98 -10.13 -4.04
N ALA A 153 -0.18 -9.88 -5.08
CA ALA A 153 0.66 -10.89 -5.74
C ALA A 153 1.53 -11.75 -4.79
N PRO A 154 2.07 -11.23 -3.67
CA PRO A 154 2.81 -12.06 -2.73
C PRO A 154 1.97 -13.16 -2.06
N TYR A 155 0.64 -13.03 -2.07
CA TYR A 155 -0.26 -13.80 -1.23
C TYR A 155 -1.30 -14.63 -2.01
N VAL A 156 -1.78 -14.11 -3.14
CA VAL A 156 -2.88 -14.73 -3.91
C VAL A 156 -2.37 -15.45 -5.15
N GLU A 157 -3.11 -16.44 -5.63
CA GLU A 157 -2.86 -17.05 -6.95
C GLU A 157 -3.12 -16.04 -8.08
N ILE A 158 -2.32 -16.10 -9.14
CA ILE A 158 -2.47 -15.28 -10.34
C ILE A 158 -2.59 -16.25 -11.50
N ASP A 159 -3.61 -16.04 -12.33
CA ASP A 159 -3.91 -16.92 -13.46
C ASP A 159 -4.48 -16.05 -14.60
N MET A 160 -3.74 -15.89 -15.69
CA MET A 160 -4.10 -14.96 -16.77
C MET A 160 -5.42 -15.35 -17.43
N ARG A 161 -5.54 -16.59 -17.94
CA ARG A 161 -6.71 -17.04 -18.73
C ARG A 161 -7.08 -16.07 -19.87
N SER A 162 -6.07 -15.49 -20.51
CA SER A 162 -6.24 -14.51 -21.59
C SER A 162 -7.19 -15.01 -22.68
N GLY A 163 -8.11 -14.16 -23.12
CA GLY A 163 -9.14 -14.50 -24.10
C GLY A 163 -10.40 -15.16 -23.52
N GLU A 164 -10.39 -15.60 -22.26
CA GLU A 164 -11.61 -16.01 -21.56
C GLU A 164 -12.41 -14.81 -21.06
N ILE A 165 -13.73 -14.98 -20.88
CA ILE A 165 -14.60 -13.91 -20.41
C ILE A 165 -14.22 -13.39 -19.02
N GLU A 166 -13.67 -14.24 -18.14
CA GLU A 166 -13.15 -13.84 -16.82
C GLU A 166 -11.61 -13.73 -16.80
N GLY A 167 -10.99 -13.76 -17.99
CA GLY A 167 -9.55 -13.65 -18.18
C GLY A 167 -9.00 -12.26 -17.87
N TYR A 168 -7.69 -12.16 -17.77
CA TYR A 168 -6.98 -10.89 -17.63
C TYR A 168 -6.22 -10.63 -18.93
N ASP A 169 -6.22 -9.39 -19.38
CA ASP A 169 -5.41 -8.99 -20.55
C ASP A 169 -4.09 -8.38 -20.14
N ALA A 170 -3.97 -7.84 -18.93
CA ALA A 170 -2.68 -7.53 -18.35
C ALA A 170 -2.68 -7.65 -16.83
N VAL A 171 -1.60 -8.21 -16.29
CA VAL A 171 -1.27 -8.20 -14.88
C VAL A 171 0.08 -7.55 -14.70
N PHE A 172 0.14 -6.54 -13.86
CA PHE A 172 1.40 -5.91 -13.46
C PHE A 172 1.62 -6.02 -11.96
N LEU A 173 2.85 -6.39 -11.58
CA LEU A 173 3.19 -6.67 -10.19
C LEU A 173 4.62 -6.30 -9.83
N SER A 174 4.87 -6.29 -8.53
CA SER A 174 6.14 -5.89 -7.91
C SER A 174 6.72 -7.05 -7.10
N PRO A 175 7.62 -7.87 -7.67
CA PRO A 175 8.18 -9.00 -6.95
C PRO A 175 9.00 -8.58 -5.73
N HIS A 176 9.47 -7.32 -5.63
CA HIS A 176 10.13 -6.80 -4.42
C HIS A 176 9.24 -6.78 -3.17
N LYS A 177 7.93 -7.01 -3.31
CA LYS A 177 6.98 -7.19 -2.20
C LYS A 177 6.82 -8.65 -1.77
N PHE A 178 7.40 -9.60 -2.51
CA PHE A 178 7.45 -11.01 -2.14
C PHE A 178 8.58 -11.23 -1.14
N VAL A 179 8.47 -12.30 -0.34
CA VAL A 179 9.57 -12.73 0.53
C VAL A 179 10.78 -13.10 -0.34
N GLY A 180 11.92 -12.45 -0.08
CA GLY A 180 13.15 -12.64 -0.86
C GLY A 180 13.21 -11.88 -2.19
N GLY A 181 12.15 -11.15 -2.56
CA GLY A 181 12.07 -10.40 -3.81
C GLY A 181 12.78 -9.04 -3.87
N PRO A 182 13.23 -8.36 -2.80
CA PRO A 182 13.94 -7.09 -2.96
C PRO A 182 15.11 -7.17 -3.96
N GLY A 183 15.15 -6.22 -4.91
CA GLY A 183 16.12 -6.17 -6.00
C GLY A 183 15.69 -6.85 -7.31
N THR A 184 14.44 -7.30 -7.44
CA THR A 184 13.87 -7.83 -8.69
C THR A 184 13.33 -6.71 -9.60
N PRO A 185 13.22 -6.96 -10.93
CA PRO A 185 12.46 -6.09 -11.83
C PRO A 185 10.97 -6.09 -11.49
N GLY A 186 10.24 -5.10 -11.99
CA GLY A 186 8.80 -5.17 -12.15
C GLY A 186 8.43 -6.20 -13.22
N ILE A 187 7.21 -6.73 -13.15
CA ILE A 187 6.73 -7.72 -14.11
C ILE A 187 5.45 -7.21 -14.75
N LEU A 188 5.41 -7.25 -16.07
CA LEU A 188 4.21 -7.11 -16.88
C LEU A 188 3.96 -8.45 -17.58
N MET A 189 2.83 -9.09 -17.28
CA MET A 189 2.29 -10.17 -18.10
C MET A 189 1.12 -9.59 -18.87
N MET A 190 1.10 -9.73 -20.20
CA MET A 190 0.04 -9.16 -21.01
C MET A 190 -0.34 -10.05 -22.18
N ASN A 191 -1.60 -10.00 -22.56
CA ASN A 191 -2.09 -10.53 -23.82
C ASN A 191 -1.43 -9.78 -24.97
N ARG A 192 -0.92 -10.52 -25.96
CA ARG A 192 -0.20 -9.99 -27.12
C ARG A 192 -1.05 -9.03 -27.96
N SER A 193 -2.38 -9.08 -27.88
CA SER A 193 -3.28 -8.13 -28.54
C SER A 193 -3.15 -6.68 -28.03
N LEU A 194 -2.61 -6.47 -26.82
CA LEU A 194 -2.28 -5.13 -26.29
C LEU A 194 -0.96 -4.57 -26.84
N TYR A 195 -0.22 -5.32 -27.67
CA TYR A 195 0.99 -4.84 -28.32
C TYR A 195 0.68 -4.14 -29.64
N HIS A 196 0.71 -2.81 -29.65
CA HIS A 196 0.31 -1.97 -30.79
C HIS A 196 1.49 -1.34 -31.56
N LEU A 197 2.74 -1.57 -31.15
CA LEU A 197 3.89 -1.03 -31.89
C LEU A 197 4.07 -1.69 -33.27
N GLY A 198 3.57 -2.92 -33.45
CA GLY A 198 3.61 -3.61 -34.74
C GLY A 198 5.03 -3.65 -35.33
N SER A 199 5.20 -3.11 -36.54
CA SER A 199 6.50 -3.00 -37.21
C SER A 199 7.32 -1.78 -36.79
N ALA A 200 6.75 -0.83 -36.04
CA ALA A 200 7.48 0.32 -35.51
C ALA A 200 8.52 -0.13 -34.47
N PRO A 201 9.59 0.66 -34.22
CA PRO A 201 10.62 0.30 -33.25
C PRO A 201 10.04 -0.09 -31.86
N PRO A 202 10.69 -1.00 -31.11
CA PRO A 202 10.26 -1.39 -29.76
C PRO A 202 10.22 -0.20 -28.80
N SER A 203 9.58 -0.39 -27.64
CA SER A 203 9.49 0.69 -26.64
C SER A 203 10.86 1.24 -26.23
N THR A 204 11.87 0.37 -26.21
CA THR A 204 13.25 0.68 -25.88
C THR A 204 14.15 0.06 -26.94
N CYS A 205 14.75 0.88 -27.80
CA CYS A 205 15.73 0.41 -28.79
C CYS A 205 17.10 0.21 -28.14
N GLY A 206 17.77 -0.89 -28.47
CA GLY A 206 19.13 -1.17 -28.03
C GLY A 206 19.68 -2.49 -28.56
N GLY A 207 20.92 -2.82 -28.19
CA GLY A 207 21.47 -4.15 -28.47
C GLY A 207 20.56 -5.25 -27.92
N GLY A 208 20.45 -6.38 -28.60
CA GLY A 208 19.58 -7.48 -28.19
C GLY A 208 18.12 -7.37 -28.67
N THR A 209 17.71 -6.28 -29.33
CA THR A 209 16.33 -6.12 -29.88
C THR A 209 16.22 -6.33 -31.40
N VAL A 210 17.36 -6.52 -32.07
CA VAL A 210 17.49 -6.51 -33.53
C VAL A 210 18.12 -7.81 -34.02
N GLY A 211 17.61 -8.32 -35.14
CA GLY A 211 18.27 -9.36 -35.92
C GLY A 211 19.31 -8.80 -36.89
N TYR A 212 19.11 -7.57 -37.37
CA TYR A 212 20.05 -6.91 -38.29
C TYR A 212 19.92 -5.37 -38.26
N VAL A 213 21.05 -4.67 -38.36
CA VAL A 213 21.14 -3.22 -38.49
C VAL A 213 22.24 -2.91 -39.50
N ASN A 214 21.97 -2.06 -40.49
CA ASN A 214 22.98 -1.53 -41.40
C ASN A 214 23.19 -0.02 -41.16
N GLY A 215 24.11 0.59 -41.91
CA GLY A 215 24.42 2.03 -41.83
C GLY A 215 23.78 2.87 -42.93
N ILE A 216 22.75 2.38 -43.62
CA ILE A 216 22.20 3.01 -44.83
C ILE A 216 20.93 3.79 -44.48
N THR A 217 19.87 3.11 -44.05
CA THR A 217 18.61 3.73 -43.63
C THR A 217 18.03 3.07 -42.39
N GLU A 218 17.22 3.81 -41.63
CA GLU A 218 16.50 3.26 -40.48
C GLU A 218 15.53 2.15 -40.92
N GLN A 219 14.95 2.26 -42.12
CA GLN A 219 13.99 1.30 -42.68
C GLN A 219 14.59 -0.10 -42.90
N ASP A 220 15.91 -0.22 -43.00
CA ASP A 220 16.59 -1.52 -43.15
C ASP A 220 16.84 -2.23 -41.80
N THR A 221 16.46 -1.60 -40.68
CA THR A 221 16.58 -2.21 -39.36
C THR A 221 15.55 -3.31 -39.19
N ILE A 222 16.03 -4.53 -38.94
CA ILE A 222 15.18 -5.70 -38.70
C ILE A 222 15.14 -5.95 -37.20
N TYR A 223 14.02 -5.60 -36.57
CA TYR A 223 13.73 -5.94 -35.17
C TYR A 223 13.19 -7.37 -35.04
N TYR A 224 13.40 -7.98 -33.87
CA TYR A 224 12.81 -9.29 -33.58
C TYR A 224 11.28 -9.25 -33.63
N THR A 225 10.67 -10.36 -34.03
CA THR A 225 9.21 -10.51 -34.13
C THR A 225 8.60 -11.01 -32.83
N ASP A 226 9.34 -11.77 -32.03
CA ASP A 226 8.91 -12.16 -30.68
C ASP A 226 8.91 -10.94 -29.76
N ILE A 227 7.78 -10.70 -29.08
CA ILE A 227 7.57 -9.50 -28.26
C ILE A 227 8.50 -9.48 -27.04
N GLU A 228 8.82 -10.63 -26.45
CA GLU A 228 9.63 -10.68 -25.24
C GLU A 228 11.09 -10.37 -25.55
N GLU A 229 11.64 -10.99 -26.60
CA GLU A 229 12.98 -10.68 -27.09
C GLU A 229 13.09 -9.22 -27.56
N ARG A 230 12.05 -8.74 -28.25
CA ARG A 230 11.98 -7.37 -28.77
C ARG A 230 11.98 -6.30 -27.68
N GLU A 231 11.43 -6.61 -26.50
CA GLU A 231 11.24 -5.65 -25.40
C GLU A 231 12.27 -5.81 -24.26
N ASP A 232 13.19 -6.77 -24.37
CA ASP A 232 14.27 -7.06 -23.41
C ASP A 232 15.60 -6.40 -23.83
N ALA A 233 15.55 -5.10 -24.11
CA ALA A 233 16.67 -4.34 -24.65
C ALA A 233 17.90 -4.26 -23.73
N GLY A 234 19.08 -4.36 -24.33
CA GLY A 234 20.37 -4.34 -23.65
C GLY A 234 20.71 -5.69 -23.01
N THR A 235 21.68 -5.68 -22.08
CA THR A 235 21.92 -6.88 -21.27
C THR A 235 20.76 -7.04 -20.29
N PRO A 236 20.01 -8.16 -20.34
CA PRO A 236 18.86 -8.33 -19.47
C PRO A 236 19.27 -8.38 -18.00
N PRO A 237 18.36 -8.09 -17.06
CA PRO A 237 18.64 -8.13 -15.63
C PRO A 237 18.69 -9.59 -15.11
N ILE A 238 19.69 -10.36 -15.57
CA ILE A 238 19.86 -11.81 -15.37
C ILE A 238 19.65 -12.24 -13.91
N ILE A 239 20.42 -11.66 -12.99
CA ILE A 239 20.36 -12.04 -11.57
C ILE A 239 19.02 -11.65 -10.95
N GLN A 240 18.45 -10.54 -11.41
CA GLN A 240 17.18 -10.06 -10.91
C GLN A 240 16.01 -10.91 -11.43
N LYS A 241 16.06 -11.42 -12.67
CA LYS A 241 15.09 -12.41 -13.21
C LYS A 241 15.14 -13.71 -12.41
N VAL A 242 16.35 -14.25 -12.18
CA VAL A 242 16.53 -15.46 -11.35
C VAL A 242 16.00 -15.24 -9.93
N ARG A 243 16.29 -14.09 -9.31
CA ARG A 243 15.75 -13.76 -7.98
C ARG A 243 14.23 -13.67 -7.98
N ALA A 244 13.62 -13.12 -9.03
CA ALA A 244 12.17 -13.06 -9.15
C ALA A 244 11.57 -14.47 -9.16
N ALA A 245 12.12 -15.37 -9.98
CA ALA A 245 11.66 -16.75 -10.04
C ALA A 245 11.80 -17.46 -8.67
N LEU A 246 12.90 -17.25 -7.94
CA LEU A 246 13.06 -17.79 -6.59
C LEU A 246 12.03 -17.24 -5.58
N ALA A 247 11.63 -15.98 -5.72
CA ALA A 247 10.59 -15.39 -4.88
C ALA A 247 9.20 -15.98 -5.18
N PHE A 248 8.89 -16.22 -6.47
CA PHE A 248 7.70 -16.98 -6.87
C PHE A 248 7.75 -18.42 -6.36
N TRP A 249 8.92 -19.06 -6.42
CA TRP A 249 9.13 -20.42 -5.95
C TRP A 249 8.91 -20.57 -4.46
N LEU A 250 9.42 -19.62 -3.67
CA LEU A 250 9.17 -19.62 -2.23
C LEU A 250 7.68 -19.50 -1.91
N LYS A 251 6.95 -18.65 -2.64
CA LYS A 251 5.50 -18.50 -2.48
C LYS A 251 4.76 -19.80 -2.83
N GLU A 252 5.05 -20.41 -3.97
CA GLU A 252 4.44 -21.69 -4.38
C GLU A 252 4.79 -22.81 -3.38
N TYR A 253 6.03 -22.88 -2.91
CA TYR A 253 6.49 -23.86 -1.93
C TYR A 253 5.75 -23.76 -0.59
N VAL A 254 5.44 -22.55 -0.12
CA VAL A 254 4.62 -22.34 1.09
C VAL A 254 3.17 -22.78 0.84
N GLY A 255 2.66 -22.55 -0.38
CA GLY A 255 1.34 -22.93 -0.83
C GLY A 255 0.27 -21.86 -0.56
N TYR A 256 -0.56 -21.60 -1.57
CA TYR A 256 -1.60 -20.56 -1.55
C TYR A 256 -2.60 -20.76 -0.42
N ASP A 257 -3.08 -21.99 -0.21
CA ASP A 257 -4.06 -22.29 0.86
C ASP A 257 -3.50 -22.03 2.26
N LEU A 258 -2.22 -22.30 2.48
CA LEU A 258 -1.60 -22.04 3.78
C LEU A 258 -1.45 -20.54 4.01
N ILE A 259 -1.07 -19.79 2.97
CA ILE A 259 -0.99 -18.33 3.02
C ILE A 259 -2.38 -17.76 3.31
N ASP A 260 -3.40 -18.10 2.53
CA ASP A 260 -4.77 -17.59 2.69
C ASP A 260 -5.33 -17.88 4.09
N ARG A 261 -5.17 -19.11 4.61
CA ARG A 261 -5.59 -19.45 5.99
C ARG A 261 -4.88 -18.61 7.05
N ARG A 262 -3.57 -18.37 6.91
CA ARG A 262 -2.80 -17.61 7.91
C ARG A 262 -3.10 -16.11 7.84
N GLU A 263 -3.18 -15.56 6.64
CA GLU A 263 -3.53 -14.15 6.41
C GLU A 263 -4.94 -13.86 6.92
N THR A 264 -5.91 -14.73 6.61
CA THR A 264 -7.29 -14.66 7.11
C THR A 264 -7.33 -14.69 8.63
N ARG A 265 -6.67 -15.66 9.26
CA ARG A 265 -6.57 -15.72 10.73
C ARG A 265 -5.98 -14.44 11.33
N ASN A 266 -4.93 -13.90 10.73
CA ASN A 266 -4.26 -12.70 11.24
C ASN A 266 -5.18 -11.48 11.17
N ILE A 267 -5.92 -11.29 10.07
CA ILE A 267 -6.83 -10.16 9.96
C ILE A 267 -8.07 -10.32 10.84
N GLU A 268 -8.64 -11.53 10.93
CA GLU A 268 -9.76 -11.81 11.85
C GLU A 268 -9.37 -11.52 13.29
N THR A 269 -8.21 -12.04 13.74
CA THR A 269 -7.67 -11.78 15.08
C THR A 269 -7.48 -10.29 15.33
N ALA A 270 -6.96 -9.55 14.35
CA ALA A 270 -6.75 -8.11 14.46
C ALA A 270 -8.08 -7.33 14.56
N LEU A 271 -9.07 -7.68 13.75
CA LEU A 271 -10.39 -7.03 13.77
C LEU A 271 -11.16 -7.35 15.05
N GLU A 272 -11.23 -8.62 15.44
CA GLU A 272 -11.88 -9.06 16.70
C GLU A 272 -11.33 -8.31 17.91
N ARG A 273 -10.02 -8.08 17.93
CA ARG A 273 -9.34 -7.40 19.04
C ARG A 273 -9.47 -5.88 19.02
N LEU A 274 -9.36 -5.25 17.85
CA LEU A 274 -9.27 -3.79 17.76
C LEU A 274 -10.63 -3.10 17.57
N LEU A 275 -11.62 -3.75 16.96
CA LEU A 275 -12.94 -3.14 16.71
C LEU A 275 -13.72 -2.77 17.97
N PRO A 276 -13.69 -3.56 19.06
CA PRO A 276 -14.36 -3.18 20.31
C PRO A 276 -13.77 -1.94 20.99
N ASN A 277 -12.56 -1.50 20.60
CA ASN A 277 -11.89 -0.38 21.23
C ASN A 277 -12.44 0.97 20.72
N PRO A 278 -13.09 1.80 21.57
CA PRO A 278 -13.70 3.07 21.16
C PRO A 278 -12.66 4.12 20.72
N ASN A 279 -11.38 3.89 21.02
CA ASN A 279 -10.27 4.77 20.67
C ASN A 279 -9.62 4.40 19.34
N ILE A 280 -10.04 3.33 18.68
CA ILE A 280 -9.46 2.87 17.42
C ILE A 280 -10.54 2.88 16.35
N TRP A 281 -10.24 3.48 15.21
CA TRP A 281 -11.10 3.40 14.03
C TRP A 281 -10.34 2.75 12.88
N VAL A 282 -10.73 1.54 12.54
CA VAL A 282 -10.23 0.81 11.35
C VAL A 282 -10.91 1.35 10.09
N LEU A 283 -10.13 1.66 9.07
CA LEU A 283 -10.61 2.23 7.80
C LEU A 283 -10.98 1.13 6.78
N GLY A 284 -11.93 1.48 5.92
CA GLY A 284 -12.48 0.63 4.86
C GLY A 284 -13.59 -0.29 5.34
N ASN A 285 -14.20 -1.01 4.41
CA ASN A 285 -15.20 -2.03 4.69
C ASN A 285 -14.59 -3.17 5.54
N LEU A 286 -15.29 -3.54 6.61
CA LEU A 286 -14.86 -4.52 7.60
C LEU A 286 -15.48 -5.91 7.41
N HIS A 287 -16.42 -6.05 6.47
CA HIS A 287 -17.25 -7.24 6.27
C HIS A 287 -16.94 -7.98 4.97
N VAL A 288 -16.00 -7.48 4.17
CA VAL A 288 -15.55 -8.08 2.91
C VAL A 288 -14.18 -8.73 3.04
N LYS A 289 -13.86 -9.63 2.11
CA LYS A 289 -12.53 -10.26 2.07
C LYS A 289 -11.46 -9.18 1.96
N ARG A 290 -10.46 -9.26 2.85
CA ARG A 290 -9.32 -8.35 2.85
C ARG A 290 -8.04 -9.06 3.23
N LEU A 291 -6.93 -8.66 2.62
CA LEU A 291 -5.60 -8.99 3.12
C LEU A 291 -5.37 -8.30 4.47
N PRO A 292 -4.47 -8.82 5.33
CA PRO A 292 -4.16 -8.28 6.66
C PRO A 292 -3.35 -6.97 6.60
N VAL A 293 -3.85 -6.01 5.84
CA VAL A 293 -3.41 -4.63 5.76
C VAL A 293 -4.41 -3.78 6.55
N LEU A 294 -3.98 -3.31 7.71
CA LEU A 294 -4.83 -2.58 8.63
C LEU A 294 -4.43 -1.10 8.64
N SER A 295 -5.31 -0.25 8.10
CA SER A 295 -5.22 1.20 8.21
C SER A 295 -6.18 1.69 9.28
N PHE A 296 -5.71 2.51 10.21
CA PHE A 296 -6.51 2.95 11.35
C PHE A 296 -6.13 4.34 11.85
N LEU A 297 -7.08 4.96 12.55
CA LEU A 297 -6.91 6.17 13.32
C LEU A 297 -6.97 5.83 14.82
N VAL A 298 -6.26 6.63 15.62
CA VAL A 298 -6.24 6.50 17.08
C VAL A 298 -6.78 7.79 17.70
N PHE A 299 -7.80 7.68 18.54
CA PHE A 299 -8.41 8.78 19.27
C PHE A 299 -8.01 8.72 20.74
N PRO A 300 -7.69 9.85 21.38
CA PRO A 300 -7.48 9.88 22.83
C PRO A 300 -8.77 9.45 23.58
N PRO A 301 -8.66 8.73 24.71
CA PRO A 301 -9.84 8.30 25.49
C PRO A 301 -10.69 9.49 25.97
N ASP A 302 -12.01 9.45 25.77
CA ASP A 302 -12.94 10.41 26.38
C ASP A 302 -13.31 10.00 27.82
N GLN A 303 -13.71 10.95 28.68
CA GLN A 303 -14.18 10.70 30.06
C GLN A 303 -15.68 10.87 30.22
N SER A 304 -16.41 11.20 29.15
CA SER A 304 -17.87 11.38 29.20
C SER A 304 -18.65 10.07 29.42
N GLU A 305 -18.02 8.88 29.28
CA GLU A 305 -18.65 7.57 29.45
C GLU A 305 -18.85 7.11 30.91
N ASN A 306 -18.66 7.98 31.91
CA ASN A 306 -19.16 7.73 33.27
C ASN A 306 -20.64 8.13 33.47
N SER A 307 -21.37 8.45 32.40
CA SER A 307 -22.85 8.50 32.44
C SER A 307 -23.45 7.26 31.77
N PRO A 308 -24.37 6.54 32.43
CA PRO A 308 -24.97 5.34 31.85
C PRO A 308 -25.67 5.69 30.55
N SER A 309 -25.50 4.80 29.57
CA SER A 309 -26.11 4.81 28.26
C SER A 309 -27.61 5.16 28.32
N ASN A 310 -27.97 6.39 27.95
CA ASN A 310 -29.32 6.65 27.46
C ASN A 310 -29.37 6.22 25.99
N ALA A 311 -29.53 4.91 25.80
CA ALA A 311 -30.11 4.37 24.58
C ALA A 311 -31.57 4.82 24.54
N ASN A 312 -31.84 6.00 23.98
CA ASN A 312 -33.09 6.42 23.34
C ASN A 312 -33.06 7.92 23.04
N THR A 313 -32.47 8.28 21.91
CA THR A 313 -32.93 9.44 21.12
C THR A 313 -33.01 8.99 19.67
N THR A 314 -34.21 8.54 19.28
CA THR A 314 -34.66 8.49 17.90
C THR A 314 -34.73 9.92 17.37
N SER A 315 -33.69 10.39 16.70
CA SER A 315 -33.80 11.53 15.79
C SER A 315 -34.18 10.98 14.42
N SER A 316 -35.48 11.00 14.14
CA SER A 316 -36.04 10.97 12.80
C SER A 316 -35.60 12.23 12.06
N GLY A 317 -34.70 12.08 11.09
CA GLY A 317 -34.25 13.14 10.18
C GLY A 317 -33.33 12.55 9.12
N ASP A 318 -33.75 12.66 7.86
CA ASP A 318 -32.98 12.30 6.66
C ASP A 318 -31.73 13.19 6.50
N ASP A 319 -30.69 12.94 7.30
CA ASP A 319 -29.36 13.54 7.09
C ASP A 319 -28.44 12.53 6.39
N ASP A 320 -28.47 12.57 5.05
CA ASP A 320 -27.70 11.76 4.09
C ASP A 320 -26.18 12.12 4.06
N ASP A 321 -25.69 12.76 5.13
CA ASP A 321 -24.37 13.39 5.31
C ASP A 321 -23.57 12.81 6.49
N ASP A 322 -23.96 11.64 7.01
CA ASP A 322 -23.17 10.89 8.02
C ASP A 322 -22.27 9.82 7.36
N ARG A 323 -21.81 10.10 6.13
CA ARG A 323 -21.12 9.12 5.24
C ARG A 323 -19.80 8.56 5.82
N ILE A 324 -19.26 9.22 6.84
CA ILE A 324 -17.98 8.89 7.47
C ILE A 324 -18.15 9.30 8.93
N GLY A 325 -18.31 8.33 9.84
CA GLY A 325 -18.73 8.50 11.24
C GLY A 325 -17.85 9.36 12.18
N TRP A 326 -17.21 10.41 11.67
CA TRP A 326 -16.46 11.43 12.39
C TRP A 326 -17.30 12.09 13.50
N LYS A 327 -18.61 12.29 13.27
CA LYS A 327 -19.50 12.90 14.26
C LYS A 327 -19.77 12.01 15.48
N ARG A 328 -19.59 10.69 15.36
CA ARG A 328 -19.86 9.74 16.47
C ARG A 328 -18.73 9.67 17.51
N ARG A 329 -17.57 10.29 17.29
CA ARG A 329 -16.44 10.22 18.22
C ARG A 329 -15.93 11.62 18.59
N SER A 330 -15.72 11.84 19.88
CA SER A 330 -15.40 13.15 20.46
C SER A 330 -13.98 13.60 20.12
N GLY A 331 -13.82 14.31 18.99
CA GLY A 331 -12.64 15.12 18.68
C GLY A 331 -11.67 14.55 17.63
N LYS A 332 -10.52 15.20 17.47
CA LYS A 332 -9.50 14.85 16.46
C LYS A 332 -8.62 13.66 16.90
N PRO A 333 -8.24 12.75 15.99
CA PRO A 333 -7.33 11.65 16.27
C PRO A 333 -5.91 12.15 16.51
N LEU A 334 -5.06 11.31 17.11
CA LEU A 334 -3.62 11.50 17.12
C LEU A 334 -3.09 11.50 15.68
N ASN A 335 -2.03 12.28 15.44
CA ASN A 335 -1.40 12.32 14.13
C ASN A 335 -0.88 10.93 13.73
N ALA A 336 -1.18 10.51 12.50
CA ALA A 336 -0.81 9.19 11.98
C ALA A 336 0.70 8.88 12.01
N ARG A 337 1.55 9.89 11.74
CA ARG A 337 3.01 9.75 11.83
C ARG A 337 3.49 9.69 13.28
N PHE A 338 2.82 10.39 14.19
CA PHE A 338 3.10 10.29 15.62
C PHE A 338 2.82 8.88 16.15
N VAL A 339 1.65 8.32 15.86
CA VAL A 339 1.30 6.94 16.24
C VAL A 339 2.32 5.95 15.69
N ALA A 340 2.70 6.09 14.42
CA ALA A 340 3.76 5.24 13.83
C ALA A 340 5.12 5.42 14.51
N LYS A 341 5.47 6.66 14.88
CA LYS A 341 6.71 6.96 15.61
C LYS A 341 6.71 6.34 17.01
N LEU A 342 5.60 6.42 17.75
CA LEU A 342 5.47 5.80 19.07
C LEU A 342 5.60 4.27 19.01
N LEU A 343 4.95 3.64 18.02
CA LEU A 343 5.07 2.19 17.81
C LEU A 343 6.53 1.77 17.56
N SER A 344 7.28 2.58 16.80
CA SER A 344 8.70 2.36 16.56
C SER A 344 9.55 2.57 17.81
N ASP A 345 9.37 3.70 18.50
CA ASP A 345 10.24 4.11 19.61
C ASP A 345 10.06 3.24 20.85
N LEU A 346 8.82 2.86 21.17
CA LEU A 346 8.51 2.12 22.39
C LEU A 346 8.61 0.61 22.20
N PHE A 347 8.30 0.11 20.99
CA PHE A 347 8.10 -1.32 20.75
C PHE A 347 8.93 -1.88 19.59
N GLY A 348 9.65 -1.04 18.84
CA GLY A 348 10.39 -1.47 17.65
C GLY A 348 9.50 -1.90 16.49
N ILE A 349 8.22 -1.53 16.49
CA ILE A 349 7.24 -1.91 15.47
C ILE A 349 7.28 -0.89 14.33
N GLN A 350 7.58 -1.36 13.12
CA GLN A 350 7.61 -0.53 11.93
C GLN A 350 6.21 -0.38 11.31
N ALA A 351 5.51 0.68 11.68
CA ALA A 351 4.28 1.11 11.02
C ALA A 351 4.56 2.21 9.97
N ARG A 352 3.57 2.53 9.13
CA ARG A 352 3.64 3.66 8.19
C ARG A 352 2.54 4.66 8.48
N GLY A 353 2.89 5.93 8.70
CA GLY A 353 1.94 7.04 8.78
C GLY A 353 1.85 7.81 7.46
N GLY A 354 0.64 8.19 7.05
CA GLY A 354 0.40 9.03 5.86
C GLY A 354 -0.68 8.47 4.94
N CYS A 355 -0.71 8.91 3.68
CA CYS A 355 -1.73 8.53 2.69
C CYS A 355 -1.36 7.32 1.79
N ASN A 356 -0.24 6.63 2.08
CA ASN A 356 0.26 5.44 1.37
C ASN A 356 0.16 5.48 -0.17
N CYS A 357 0.44 6.63 -0.79
CA CYS A 357 0.36 6.82 -2.24
C CYS A 357 -1.03 6.50 -2.84
N ALA A 358 -2.08 6.76 -2.08
CA ALA A 358 -3.48 6.58 -2.47
C ALA A 358 -4.29 7.82 -2.03
N GLY A 359 -3.80 9.00 -2.41
CA GLY A 359 -4.34 10.31 -1.99
C GLY A 359 -5.86 10.44 -2.18
N PRO A 360 -6.41 10.24 -3.39
CA PRO A 360 -7.85 10.34 -3.63
C PRO A 360 -8.67 9.37 -2.77
N TYR A 361 -8.24 8.10 -2.67
CA TYR A 361 -8.91 7.15 -1.78
C TYR A 361 -8.85 7.58 -0.31
N GLY A 362 -7.68 8.09 0.11
CA GLY A 362 -7.49 8.63 1.44
C GLY A 362 -8.38 9.84 1.75
N HIS A 363 -8.65 10.70 0.78
CA HIS A 363 -9.58 11.82 0.94
C HIS A 363 -11.00 11.31 1.18
N ARG A 364 -11.44 10.29 0.42
CA ARG A 364 -12.74 9.64 0.63
C ARG A 364 -12.83 8.97 2.00
N LEU A 365 -11.79 8.25 2.43
CA LEU A 365 -11.78 7.58 3.74
C LEU A 365 -11.79 8.55 4.93
N LEU A 366 -11.21 9.74 4.76
CA LEU A 366 -11.04 10.73 5.83
C LEU A 366 -12.03 11.91 5.74
N GLY A 367 -12.96 11.88 4.80
CA GLY A 367 -13.96 12.94 4.61
C GLY A 367 -13.37 14.28 4.18
N VAL A 368 -12.27 14.24 3.41
CA VAL A 368 -11.66 15.43 2.84
C VAL A 368 -12.38 15.75 1.54
N ASP A 369 -13.25 16.76 1.59
CA ASP A 369 -13.92 17.30 0.41
C ASP A 369 -12.97 18.09 -0.51
N ASP A 370 -13.47 18.50 -1.67
CA ASP A 370 -12.67 19.24 -2.66
C ASP A 370 -12.19 20.60 -2.13
N THR A 371 -13.00 21.27 -1.31
CA THR A 371 -12.67 22.58 -0.74
C THR A 371 -11.48 22.47 0.22
N LEU A 372 -11.54 21.51 1.15
CA LEU A 372 -10.47 21.23 2.09
C LEU A 372 -9.23 20.70 1.37
N SER A 373 -9.39 19.82 0.37
CA SER A 373 -8.31 19.30 -0.46
C SER A 373 -7.53 20.43 -1.16
N VAL A 374 -8.22 21.38 -1.77
CA VAL A 374 -7.60 22.55 -2.43
C VAL A 374 -6.91 23.46 -1.40
N ALA A 375 -7.51 23.66 -0.24
CA ALA A 375 -6.89 24.44 0.83
C ALA A 375 -5.61 23.79 1.36
N ILE A 376 -5.62 22.48 1.64
CA ILE A 376 -4.43 21.71 2.02
C ILE A 376 -3.37 21.80 0.93
N ARG A 377 -3.74 21.66 -0.35
CA ARG A 377 -2.81 21.82 -1.48
C ARG A 377 -2.11 23.18 -1.46
N SER A 378 -2.85 24.26 -1.24
CA SER A 378 -2.28 25.62 -1.18
C SER A 378 -1.22 25.75 -0.09
N LEU A 379 -1.47 25.19 1.10
CA LEU A 379 -0.52 25.22 2.21
C LEU A 379 0.68 24.29 1.98
N VAL A 380 0.47 23.12 1.38
CA VAL A 380 1.54 22.20 0.96
C VAL A 380 2.47 22.88 -0.06
N GLN A 381 1.95 23.70 -0.97
CA GLN A 381 2.76 24.50 -1.91
C GLN A 381 3.62 25.57 -1.20
N LYS A 382 3.16 26.07 -0.04
CA LYS A 382 3.95 26.96 0.83
C LYS A 382 4.98 26.22 1.69
N GLY A 383 5.02 24.89 1.63
CA GLY A 383 5.98 24.06 2.35
C GLY A 383 5.40 23.26 3.52
N TYR A 384 4.15 23.48 3.93
CA TYR A 384 3.55 22.80 5.09
C TYR A 384 3.15 21.34 4.79
N GLN A 385 4.12 20.42 4.70
CA GLN A 385 3.84 19.01 4.40
C GLN A 385 3.10 18.30 5.54
N GLY A 386 3.17 18.82 6.78
CA GLY A 386 2.52 18.26 7.95
C GLY A 386 0.99 18.23 7.90
N LEU A 387 0.37 19.03 7.02
CA LEU A 387 -1.07 19.06 6.81
C LEU A 387 -1.60 17.92 5.95
N LYS A 388 -0.72 17.14 5.30
CA LYS A 388 -1.15 16.03 4.46
C LYS A 388 -1.97 15.03 5.30
N PRO A 389 -3.22 14.72 4.89
CA PRO A 389 -4.04 13.77 5.61
C PRO A 389 -3.42 12.37 5.59
N GLY A 390 -3.79 11.55 6.57
CA GLY A 390 -3.30 10.18 6.62
C GLY A 390 -3.76 9.40 7.84
N TRP A 391 -3.39 8.13 7.84
CA TRP A 391 -3.69 7.14 8.88
C TRP A 391 -2.41 6.37 9.22
N THR A 392 -2.45 5.61 10.30
CA THR A 392 -1.40 4.64 10.61
C THR A 392 -1.76 3.31 9.96
N ARG A 393 -0.79 2.70 9.28
CA ARG A 393 -0.95 1.41 8.64
C ARG A 393 0.06 0.41 9.17
N ILE A 394 -0.43 -0.76 9.53
CA ILE A 394 0.35 -1.98 9.79
C ILE A 394 -0.08 -3.08 8.83
N SER A 395 0.76 -4.09 8.66
CA SER A 395 0.41 -5.28 7.88
C SER A 395 0.98 -6.50 8.55
N PHE A 396 0.21 -7.58 8.59
CA PHE A 396 0.67 -8.86 9.11
C PHE A 396 1.07 -9.74 7.93
N ALA A 397 2.11 -10.54 8.12
CA ALA A 397 2.55 -11.48 7.09
C ALA A 397 2.31 -12.92 7.56
N TYR A 398 2.05 -13.83 6.64
CA TYR A 398 1.74 -15.24 6.90
C TYR A 398 2.87 -16.00 7.61
N TYR A 399 4.08 -15.45 7.61
CA TYR A 399 5.24 -16.01 8.30
C TYR A 399 5.48 -15.40 9.68
N MET A 400 4.65 -14.46 10.13
CA MET A 400 4.67 -13.98 11.52
C MET A 400 4.14 -15.05 12.46
N SER A 401 4.73 -15.13 13.64
CA SER A 401 4.25 -15.95 14.75
C SER A 401 3.02 -15.33 15.41
N LYS A 402 2.25 -16.15 16.14
CA LYS A 402 1.09 -15.66 16.90
C LYS A 402 1.52 -14.62 17.94
N GLU A 403 2.67 -14.85 18.59
CA GLU A 403 3.22 -13.98 19.62
C GLU A 403 3.60 -12.60 19.08
N GLU A 404 4.13 -12.53 17.85
CA GLU A 404 4.42 -11.27 17.17
C GLU A 404 3.14 -10.50 16.82
N VAL A 405 2.13 -11.19 16.28
CA VAL A 405 0.82 -10.59 15.99
C VAL A 405 0.17 -10.05 17.27
N ASP A 406 0.12 -10.86 18.32
CA ASP A 406 -0.46 -10.49 19.62
C ASP A 406 0.27 -9.29 20.25
N PHE A 407 1.61 -9.25 20.15
CA PHE A 407 2.40 -8.13 20.63
C PHE A 407 2.11 -6.84 19.86
N ILE A 408 2.04 -6.91 18.53
CA ILE A 408 1.72 -5.75 17.70
C ILE A 408 0.33 -5.19 18.05
N LEU A 409 -0.67 -6.07 18.18
CA LEU A 409 -2.02 -5.66 18.56
C LEU A 409 -2.06 -5.02 19.96
N ALA A 410 -1.37 -5.63 20.94
CA ALA A 410 -1.24 -5.07 22.28
C ALA A 410 -0.55 -3.70 22.30
N SER A 411 0.46 -3.50 21.45
CA SER A 411 1.13 -2.20 21.29
C SER A 411 0.21 -1.15 20.66
N VAL A 412 -0.66 -1.52 19.71
CA VAL A 412 -1.67 -0.60 19.15
C VAL A 412 -2.70 -0.22 20.22
N GLU A 413 -3.20 -1.18 20.98
CA GLU A 413 -4.10 -0.92 22.12
C GLU A 413 -3.46 -0.01 23.17
N PHE A 414 -2.17 -0.23 23.47
CA PHE A 414 -1.41 0.64 24.35
C PHE A 414 -1.38 2.09 23.84
N VAL A 415 -1.07 2.30 22.56
CA VAL A 415 -1.05 3.65 21.97
C VAL A 415 -2.45 4.26 21.98
N ALA A 416 -3.50 3.47 21.80
CA ALA A 416 -4.88 3.94 21.90
C ALA A 416 -5.29 4.34 23.33
N ALA A 417 -4.75 3.67 24.35
CA ALA A 417 -5.03 4.01 25.75
C ALA A 417 -4.19 5.18 26.28
N TYR A 418 -2.92 5.26 25.86
CA TYR A 418 -1.92 6.12 26.51
C TYR A 418 -1.14 7.04 25.58
N GLY A 419 -1.28 6.90 24.25
CA GLY A 419 -0.44 7.59 23.27
C GLY A 419 -0.47 9.11 23.39
N HIS A 420 -1.61 9.70 23.76
CA HIS A 420 -1.72 11.15 23.96
C HIS A 420 -0.81 11.69 25.07
N ARG A 421 -0.50 10.88 26.09
CA ARG A 421 0.38 11.27 27.20
C ARG A 421 1.83 11.48 26.77
N PHE A 422 2.22 10.92 25.63
CA PHE A 422 3.57 11.08 25.09
C PHE A 422 3.72 12.36 24.25
N LEU A 423 2.63 13.04 23.84
CA LEU A 423 2.70 14.25 23.01
C LEU A 423 3.69 15.31 23.55
N PRO A 424 3.74 15.62 24.87
CA PRO A 424 4.67 16.61 25.39
C PRO A 424 6.15 16.26 25.19
N LEU A 425 6.48 14.98 25.03
CA LEU A 425 7.86 14.51 24.83
C LEU A 425 8.34 14.65 23.39
N TYR A 426 7.44 14.93 22.45
CA TYR A 426 7.76 15.04 21.03
C TYR A 426 7.57 16.46 20.50
N HIS A 427 8.26 16.75 19.41
CA HIS A 427 8.11 17.95 18.61
C HIS A 427 7.57 17.58 17.23
N PHE A 428 6.56 18.32 16.78
CA PHE A 428 6.02 18.20 15.43
C PHE A 428 6.57 19.32 14.55
N ASP A 429 7.14 18.96 13.42
CA ASP A 429 7.60 19.89 12.39
C ASP A 429 6.52 20.03 11.31
N TRP A 430 5.97 21.24 11.17
CA TRP A 430 4.92 21.55 10.19
C TRP A 430 5.38 21.49 8.74
N ILE A 431 6.67 21.74 8.50
CA ILE A 431 7.25 21.79 7.17
C ILE A 431 7.48 20.37 6.67
N THR A 432 8.09 19.50 7.47
CA THR A 432 8.35 18.10 7.07
C THR A 432 7.16 17.17 7.34
N GLY A 433 6.37 17.48 8.38
CA GLY A 433 5.34 16.62 8.94
C GLY A 433 5.89 15.55 9.89
N ASP A 434 7.16 15.60 10.25
CA ASP A 434 7.81 14.58 11.07
C ASP A 434 7.67 14.86 12.58
N TRP A 435 7.78 13.77 13.35
CA TRP A 435 7.76 13.79 14.81
C TRP A 435 9.10 13.35 15.36
N THR A 436 9.73 14.18 16.18
CA THR A 436 11.02 13.91 16.82
C THR A 436 10.88 13.93 18.34
N CYS A 437 11.55 12.99 19.02
CA CYS A 437 11.58 13.00 20.48
C CYS A 437 12.50 14.15 20.93
N LYS A 438 12.09 14.92 21.94
CA LYS A 438 12.89 16.02 22.48
C LYS A 438 14.08 15.44 23.26
N ASP A 439 15.31 15.81 22.92
CA ASP A 439 16.52 15.29 23.60
C ASP A 439 16.54 15.56 25.11
N ARG A 440 15.95 16.68 25.56
CA ARG A 440 15.83 17.03 26.99
C ARG A 440 14.76 16.23 27.75
N ALA A 441 13.91 15.45 27.07
CA ALA A 441 12.86 14.66 27.71
C ALA A 441 13.40 13.56 28.65
N PHE A 442 14.67 13.17 28.47
CA PHE A 442 15.34 12.16 29.28
C PHE A 442 16.44 12.73 30.19
N ALA A 443 16.61 14.06 30.22
CA ALA A 443 17.68 14.71 31.00
C ALA A 443 17.32 14.85 32.49
N ASP A 444 16.04 14.87 32.85
CA ASP A 444 15.56 14.88 34.23
C ASP A 444 14.50 13.78 34.43
N PRO A 445 14.84 12.63 35.03
CA PRO A 445 13.83 11.65 35.43
C PRO A 445 12.96 12.25 36.54
N PRO A 446 11.62 12.28 36.41
CA PRO A 446 10.77 12.56 37.55
C PRO A 446 10.86 11.35 38.49
N VAL A 447 11.05 11.65 39.78
CA VAL A 447 11.05 10.74 40.95
C VAL A 447 12.43 10.29 41.44
N SER A 448 12.69 10.68 42.70
CA SER A 448 13.78 10.30 43.59
C SER A 448 14.19 8.84 43.44
N THR A 449 15.44 8.65 43.05
CA THR A 449 16.23 7.42 43.17
C THR A 449 16.48 7.09 44.64
N THR A 450 15.45 6.64 45.36
CA THR A 450 15.59 6.00 46.68
C THR A 450 14.86 4.67 46.75
N ALA A 451 14.97 3.85 45.70
CA ALA A 451 14.75 2.41 45.74
C ALA A 451 15.31 1.73 44.47
N PHE A 452 16.62 1.84 44.22
CA PHE A 452 17.26 1.10 43.13
C PHE A 452 18.46 0.32 43.64
N GLY A 453 18.29 -1.00 43.71
CA GLY A 453 19.39 -1.95 43.68
C GLY A 453 19.85 -2.18 42.25
N SER A 454 21.17 -2.10 42.05
CA SER A 454 21.95 -2.58 40.90
C SER A 454 21.66 -1.96 39.52
N THR A 455 22.40 -0.90 39.25
CA THR A 455 22.59 -0.19 37.98
C THR A 455 23.23 -1.06 36.89
N THR A 456 22.57 -1.18 35.72
CA THR A 456 23.26 -1.47 34.45
C THR A 456 23.22 -0.23 33.58
N ARG A 457 24.34 0.51 33.54
CA ARG A 457 24.56 1.61 32.59
C ARG A 457 24.66 1.05 31.18
N PHE A 458 23.76 1.45 30.28
CA PHE A 458 23.93 1.23 28.84
C PHE A 458 25.02 2.19 28.32
N SER A 459 26.21 1.67 28.07
CA SER A 459 27.25 2.38 27.33
C SER A 459 27.12 2.08 25.83
N ASN A 460 26.91 3.13 25.03
CA ASN A 460 27.05 3.08 23.57
C ASN A 460 28.51 2.79 23.19
N LYS A 461 28.80 1.54 22.77
CA LYS A 461 30.00 1.19 21.99
C LYS A 461 29.66 0.13 20.95
N PHE A 462 29.22 0.57 19.77
CA PHE A 462 29.35 -0.21 18.55
C PHE A 462 30.78 -0.05 18.04
N HIS A 463 31.62 -1.08 18.14
CA HIS A 463 32.80 -1.24 17.26
C HIS A 463 33.11 -2.73 16.99
N ARG A 464 33.42 -2.95 15.71
CA ARG A 464 33.87 -4.15 14.98
C ARG A 464 34.60 -5.25 15.78
N GLY A 465 34.24 -6.51 15.51
CA GLY A 465 35.05 -7.67 15.90
C GLY A 465 34.57 -9.03 15.38
N GLY A 466 35.23 -9.55 14.34
CA GLY A 466 35.64 -10.94 14.16
C GLY A 466 34.63 -12.10 14.24
N LEU A 467 34.36 -12.73 13.08
CA LEU A 467 33.78 -14.07 13.00
C LEU A 467 34.70 -15.13 13.64
N LYS A 468 34.19 -15.88 14.62
CA LYS A 468 34.71 -17.23 14.96
C LYS A 468 33.62 -18.27 14.73
N LYS A 469 33.97 -19.28 13.93
CA LYS A 469 33.16 -20.46 13.59
C LYS A 469 32.86 -21.28 14.85
N VAL A 470 31.59 -21.63 15.06
CA VAL A 470 31.17 -22.68 16.02
C VAL A 470 30.64 -23.87 15.22
N LYS A 471 31.25 -25.05 15.44
CA LYS A 471 30.82 -26.34 14.91
C LYS A 471 29.49 -26.75 15.56
N LYS A 472 28.50 -27.13 14.75
CA LYS A 472 27.26 -27.78 15.18
C LYS A 472 27.51 -29.28 15.39
N GLN A 473 27.20 -29.80 16.58
CA GLN A 473 26.77 -31.18 16.77
C GLN A 473 25.28 -31.16 17.11
N GLY A 474 24.52 -32.05 16.47
CA GLY A 474 23.07 -32.10 16.55
C GLY A 474 22.55 -32.90 17.74
N SER A 475 21.44 -32.45 18.31
CA SER A 475 20.21 -33.22 18.58
C SER A 475 19.30 -32.37 19.49
N THR A 476 17.99 -32.67 19.48
CA THR A 476 16.89 -32.05 20.26
C THR A 476 16.22 -30.79 19.67
N HIS A 477 15.49 -30.96 18.56
CA HIS A 477 14.77 -29.86 17.89
C HIS A 477 13.38 -29.50 18.45
N LYS A 478 12.85 -30.19 19.47
CA LYS A 478 11.50 -29.89 20.03
C LYS A 478 11.49 -29.13 21.36
N ALA A 479 12.44 -29.38 22.28
CA ALA A 479 12.50 -28.66 23.55
C ALA A 479 13.09 -27.23 23.42
N GLY A 480 13.97 -27.03 22.44
CA GLY A 480 14.62 -25.74 22.18
C GLY A 480 13.72 -24.68 21.54
N SER A 481 12.64 -25.06 20.85
CA SER A 481 11.68 -24.09 20.29
C SER A 481 10.76 -23.55 21.39
N GLN A 482 10.22 -24.42 22.25
CA GLN A 482 9.34 -24.02 23.35
C GLN A 482 10.03 -23.13 24.39
N MET A 483 11.29 -23.42 24.77
CA MET A 483 12.05 -22.53 25.67
C MET A 483 12.40 -21.18 25.02
N ARG A 484 12.66 -21.15 23.71
CA ARG A 484 12.88 -19.89 22.96
C ARG A 484 11.62 -19.06 22.82
N GLU A 485 10.48 -19.70 22.56
CA GLU A 485 9.15 -19.06 22.47
C GLU A 485 8.76 -18.46 23.83
N GLN A 486 8.93 -19.19 24.93
CA GLN A 486 8.68 -18.67 26.28
C GLN A 486 9.61 -17.51 26.64
N GLY A 487 10.89 -17.58 26.25
CA GLY A 487 11.85 -16.49 26.46
C GLY A 487 11.51 -15.23 25.64
N SER A 488 11.04 -15.41 24.41
CA SER A 488 10.60 -14.31 23.54
C SER A 488 9.33 -13.64 24.08
N SER A 489 8.32 -14.42 24.47
CA SER A 489 7.06 -13.91 25.03
C SER A 489 7.27 -13.09 26.31
N ARG A 490 8.12 -13.56 27.23
CA ARG A 490 8.48 -12.81 28.45
C ARG A 490 9.15 -11.47 28.14
N ARG A 491 9.98 -11.42 27.10
CA ARG A 491 10.65 -10.19 26.66
C ARG A 491 9.67 -9.19 26.03
N LEU A 492 8.72 -9.67 25.22
CA LEU A 492 7.68 -8.81 24.63
C LEU A 492 6.77 -8.21 25.71
N ALA A 493 6.40 -8.99 26.71
CA ALA A 493 5.61 -8.52 27.85
C ALA A 493 6.34 -7.42 28.66
N SER A 494 7.65 -7.54 28.85
CA SER A 494 8.40 -6.52 29.61
C SER A 494 8.48 -5.17 28.92
N TYR A 495 8.46 -5.12 27.57
CA TYR A 495 8.36 -3.86 26.82
C TYR A 495 7.02 -3.15 27.07
N LEU A 496 5.90 -3.88 27.02
CA LEU A 496 4.57 -3.33 27.32
C LEU A 496 4.48 -2.82 28.77
N GLU A 497 5.02 -3.58 29.72
CA GLU A 497 5.01 -3.19 31.12
C GLU A 497 5.84 -1.91 31.37
N ALA A 498 7.04 -1.84 30.80
CA ALA A 498 7.90 -0.65 30.91
C ALA A 498 7.23 0.58 30.28
N ALA A 499 6.67 0.44 29.08
CA ALA A 499 5.93 1.52 28.41
C ALA A 499 4.74 2.00 29.26
N ARG A 500 4.02 1.08 29.92
CA ARG A 500 2.91 1.41 30.83
C ARG A 500 3.36 2.19 32.06
N ARG A 501 4.46 1.80 32.69
CA ARG A 501 5.01 2.57 33.82
C ARG A 501 5.39 3.99 33.40
N ILE A 502 6.03 4.14 32.24
CA ILE A 502 6.37 5.46 31.69
C ILE A 502 5.09 6.28 31.44
N ALA A 503 4.11 5.72 30.72
CA ALA A 503 2.86 6.39 30.42
C ALA A 503 2.11 6.88 31.67
N LEU A 504 2.08 6.06 32.73
CA LEU A 504 1.42 6.42 33.99
C LEU A 504 2.18 7.48 34.79
N SER A 505 3.50 7.64 34.57
CA SER A 505 4.29 8.72 35.17
C SER A 505 4.13 10.07 34.45
N LEU A 506 3.64 10.06 33.20
CA LEU A 506 3.44 11.27 32.41
C LEU A 506 2.10 11.96 32.76
N PRO A 507 2.06 13.29 32.73
CA PRO A 507 0.83 14.04 32.97
C PRO A 507 -0.24 13.70 31.94
N ASP A 508 -1.50 13.74 32.34
CA ASP A 508 -2.61 13.53 31.42
C ASP A 508 -2.92 14.84 30.65
N SER A 509 -2.28 15.01 29.49
CA SER A 509 -2.42 16.18 28.62
C SER A 509 -3.69 16.17 27.75
N ARG A 510 -4.66 15.29 28.01
CA ARG A 510 -5.89 15.10 27.21
C ARG A 510 -6.71 16.37 26.92
N HIS A 511 -6.66 17.37 27.80
CA HIS A 511 -7.37 18.66 27.66
C HIS A 511 -6.46 19.85 27.30
N GLN A 512 -5.14 19.65 27.29
CA GLN A 512 -4.22 20.67 26.80
C GLN A 512 -4.13 20.55 25.29
N MET A 513 -5.02 21.24 24.57
CA MET A 513 -4.70 21.55 23.17
C MET A 513 -3.50 22.48 23.17
N MET A 514 -2.42 22.07 22.51
CA MET A 514 -1.27 22.95 22.26
C MET A 514 -1.66 23.96 21.17
N SER A 515 -2.62 24.85 21.41
CA SER A 515 -3.07 25.84 20.41
C SER A 515 -1.93 26.80 20.02
N SER A 516 -0.96 27.01 20.91
CA SER A 516 0.26 27.78 20.68
C SER A 516 1.23 27.15 19.66
N SER A 517 0.92 25.99 19.08
CA SER A 517 1.79 25.28 18.14
C SER A 517 1.39 25.39 16.67
N VAL A 518 0.19 25.89 16.35
CA VAL A 518 -0.30 26.00 14.96
C VAL A 518 0.17 27.33 14.34
N PRO A 519 0.89 27.33 13.20
CA PRO A 519 1.25 28.55 12.47
C PRO A 519 0.02 29.41 12.14
N GLU A 520 0.14 30.74 12.26
CA GLU A 520 -0.97 31.69 12.05
C GLU A 520 -1.66 31.56 10.68
N GLU A 521 -0.92 31.12 9.67
CA GLU A 521 -1.40 30.93 8.30
C GLU A 521 -2.33 29.70 8.14
N ILE A 522 -2.32 28.79 9.12
CA ILE A 522 -3.07 27.54 9.11
C ILE A 522 -4.32 27.70 9.96
N LYS A 523 -5.50 27.64 9.32
CA LYS A 523 -6.76 27.62 10.04
C LYS A 523 -6.90 26.31 10.82
N GLU A 524 -7.31 26.39 12.08
CA GLU A 524 -7.47 25.21 12.94
C GLU A 524 -8.44 24.16 12.39
N SER A 525 -9.45 24.59 11.62
CA SER A 525 -10.39 23.69 10.93
C SER A 525 -9.74 22.81 9.87
N MET A 526 -8.53 23.16 9.39
CA MET A 526 -7.77 22.38 8.41
C MET A 526 -6.88 21.31 9.05
N VAL A 527 -6.65 21.40 10.37
CA VAL A 527 -5.81 20.44 11.09
C VAL A 527 -6.67 19.23 11.45
N LEU A 528 -6.47 18.10 10.77
CA LEU A 528 -7.27 16.88 10.94
C LEU A 528 -6.83 15.98 12.09
N PHE A 529 -5.92 16.45 12.94
CA PHE A 529 -5.34 15.68 14.03
C PHE A 529 -5.10 16.55 15.27
N ARG A 530 -4.83 15.90 16.40
CA ARG A 530 -4.47 16.51 17.68
C ARG A 530 -2.95 16.75 17.76
N LEU A 531 -2.58 17.87 18.37
CA LEU A 531 -1.21 18.33 18.63
C LEU A 531 -0.94 18.47 20.12
#